data_AF-A0A954R0U9-F1
#
_entry.id   AF-A0A954R0U9-F1
#
_cell.length_a   1.000
_cell.length_b   1.000
_cell.length_c   1.000
_cell.angle_alpha   90.00
_cell.angle_beta   90.00
_cell.angle_gamma   90.00
#
_symmetry.space_group_name_H-M   'P 1'
#
loop_
_entity.id
_entity.type
_entity.pdbx_description
1 polymer ?
#
loop_
_entity_poly.entity_id
_entity_poly.type
_entity_poly.pdbx_seq_one_letter_code
_entity_poly.pdbx_strand_id
1 'polypeptide(L)'
;NMLGWLSMAILLLVGGHRQLLECCLDSYQRYPAGSVLFDESWLEEIVMITKHTFEIGIRAAAPLATALLLSNLVTGLLARTLPQLNVLAIGFNINAMALLTLLFLGLGSVTWVFQQELVVWVATCHRIATGVP
;
A
#
# COMPACT_ATOMS: atom_id res chain seq x y z
N ASN A 1 -3.56 -9.22 8.56
CA ASN A 1 -2.42 -9.68 9.38
C ASN A 1 -1.16 -10.04 8.59
N MET A 2 -1.18 -10.92 7.60
CA MET A 2 0.06 -11.41 6.96
C MET A 2 0.92 -10.31 6.30
N LEU A 3 0.31 -9.38 5.57
CA LEU A 3 0.99 -8.24 4.94
C LEU A 3 1.65 -7.28 5.95
N GLY A 4 1.03 -7.09 7.13
CA GLY A 4 1.56 -6.20 8.17
C GLY A 4 2.84 -6.76 8.79
N TRP A 5 2.85 -8.06 9.09
CA TRP A 5 4.07 -8.73 9.58
C TRP A 5 5.20 -8.68 8.54
N LEU A 6 4.87 -8.86 7.27
CA LEU A 6 5.84 -8.78 6.18
C LEU A 6 6.41 -7.36 6.02
N SER A 7 5.55 -6.33 6.07
CA SER A 7 5.96 -4.93 6.04
C SER A 7 6.87 -4.58 7.23
N MET A 8 6.55 -5.04 8.44
CA MET A 8 7.39 -4.84 9.62
C MET A 8 8.75 -5.52 9.47
N ALA A 9 8.78 -6.76 8.96
CA ALA A 9 10.03 -7.47 8.70
C ALA A 9 10.91 -6.70 7.69
N ILE A 10 10.33 -6.19 6.61
CA ILE A 10 11.06 -5.41 5.60
C ILE A 10 11.57 -4.09 6.18
N LEU A 11 10.76 -3.38 6.97
CA LEU A 11 11.16 -2.14 7.63
C LEU A 11 12.39 -2.34 8.52
N LEU A 12 12.43 -3.45 9.27
CA LEU A 12 13.59 -3.80 10.09
C LEU A 12 14.81 -4.19 9.24
N LEU A 13 14.62 -5.00 8.18
CA LEU A 13 15.70 -5.45 7.29
C LEU A 13 16.37 -4.31 6.52
N VAL A 14 15.59 -3.33 6.06
CA VAL A 14 16.10 -2.15 5.35
C VAL A 14 16.73 -1.13 6.31
N GLY A 15 16.53 -1.28 7.62
CA GLY A 15 16.98 -0.32 8.62
C GLY A 15 16.10 0.93 8.72
N GLY A 16 14.86 0.87 8.21
CA GLY A 16 13.92 2.00 8.18
C GLY A 16 13.57 2.55 9.56
N HIS A 17 13.69 1.76 10.63
CA HIS A 17 13.54 2.24 12.01
C HIS A 17 14.53 3.36 12.37
N ARG A 18 15.76 3.33 11.82
CA ARG A 18 16.77 4.37 12.06
C ARG A 18 16.41 5.66 11.33
N GLN A 19 15.98 5.53 10.08
CA GLN A 19 15.52 6.66 9.25
C GLN A 19 14.29 7.35 9.87
N LEU A 20 13.37 6.58 10.46
CA LEU A 20 12.23 7.14 11.20
C LEU A 20 12.69 7.93 12.44
N LEU A 21 13.66 7.43 13.20
CA LEU A 21 14.22 8.16 14.33
C LEU A 21 14.90 9.47 13.90
N GLU A 22 15.69 9.43 12.82
CA GLU A 22 16.34 10.61 12.25
C GLU A 22 15.30 11.66 11.83
N CYS A 23 14.24 11.26 11.12
CA CYS A 23 13.14 12.16 10.74
C CYS A 23 12.43 12.78 11.95
N CYS A 24 12.23 12.01 13.04
CA CYS A 24 11.66 12.55 14.27
C CYS A 24 12.59 13.60 14.90
N LEU A 25 13.89 13.34 14.97
CA LEU A 25 14.87 14.27 15.52
C LEU A 25 14.95 15.57 14.70
N ASP A 26 14.93 15.48 13.37
CA ASP A 26 14.94 16.65 12.49
C ASP A 26 13.65 17.48 12.63
N SER A 27 12.49 16.83 12.83
CA SER A 27 11.22 17.52 13.05
C SER A 27 11.25 18.41 14.30
N TYR A 28 11.92 17.96 15.37
CA TYR A 28 12.09 18.75 16.60
C TYR A 28 13.03 19.94 16.45
N GLN A 29 13.95 19.92 15.48
CA GLN A 29 14.79 21.10 15.18
C GLN A 29 13.98 22.22 14.53
N ARG A 30 12.96 21.87 13.74
CA ARG A 30 12.09 22.82 13.02
C ARG A 30 10.97 23.37 13.88
N TYR A 31 10.32 22.51 14.66
CA TYR A 31 9.23 22.87 15.56
C TYR A 31 9.64 22.62 17.02
N PRO A 32 10.40 23.55 17.64
CA PRO A 32 10.77 23.41 19.03
C PRO A 32 9.53 23.37 19.94
N ALA A 33 9.63 22.62 21.03
CA ALA A 33 8.52 22.39 21.95
C ALA A 33 7.96 23.73 22.47
N GLY A 34 6.73 24.07 22.07
CA GLY A 34 6.03 25.28 22.49
C GLY A 34 5.78 26.35 21.41
N SER A 35 6.30 26.21 20.19
CA SER A 35 6.11 27.18 19.10
C SER A 35 5.36 26.63 17.89
N VAL A 36 4.44 25.68 18.10
CA VAL A 36 3.64 25.10 17.00
C VAL A 36 2.55 26.09 16.62
N LEU A 37 2.79 26.84 15.54
CA LEU A 37 1.77 27.63 14.86
C LEU A 37 1.13 26.73 13.79
N PHE A 38 -0.13 26.37 14.00
CA PHE A 38 -0.93 25.67 12.99
C PHE A 38 -1.28 26.67 11.89
N ASP A 39 -0.47 26.70 10.83
CA ASP A 39 -0.70 27.50 9.64
C ASP A 39 -1.46 26.70 8.57
N GLU A 40 -2.00 27.37 7.55
CA GLU A 40 -2.74 26.73 6.43
C GLU A 40 -1.89 25.67 5.70
N SER A 41 -0.55 25.78 5.72
CA SER A 41 0.35 24.81 5.09
C SER A 41 0.19 23.39 5.64
N TRP A 42 -0.24 23.23 6.90
CA TRP A 42 -0.45 21.92 7.50
C TRP A 42 -1.62 21.16 6.85
N LEU A 43 -2.68 21.88 6.47
CA LEU A 43 -3.83 21.27 5.80
C LEU A 43 -3.45 20.80 4.39
N GLU A 44 -2.67 21.59 3.66
CA GLU A 44 -2.18 21.21 2.33
C GLU A 44 -1.29 19.97 2.38
N GLU A 45 -0.39 19.88 3.36
CA GLU A 45 0.47 18.71 3.55
C GLU A 45 -0.33 17.43 3.86
N ILE A 46 -1.32 17.51 4.76
CA ILE A 46 -2.18 16.35 5.09
C ILE A 46 -2.97 15.88 3.87
N VAL A 47 -3.53 16.81 3.09
CA VAL A 47 -4.28 16.49 1.87
C VAL A 47 -3.37 15.83 0.84
N MET A 48 -2.15 16.35 0.66
CA MET A 48 -1.15 15.79 -0.26
C MET A 48 -0.76 14.37 0.14
N ILE A 49 -0.46 14.14 1.42
CA ILE A 49 -0.15 12.81 1.98
C ILE A 49 -1.30 11.83 1.75
N THR A 50 -2.53 12.26 2.04
CA THR A 50 -3.72 11.41 1.93
C THR A 50 -3.97 11.02 0.48
N LYS A 51 -3.87 11.99 -0.45
CA LYS A 51 -4.03 11.75 -1.88
C LYS A 51 -2.99 10.75 -2.38
N HIS A 52 -1.73 10.94 -2.00
CA HIS A 52 -0.65 10.07 -2.45
C HIS A 52 -0.81 8.63 -1.94
N THR A 53 -1.14 8.47 -0.65
CA THR A 53 -1.39 7.15 -0.05
C THR A 53 -2.56 6.42 -0.71
N PHE A 54 -3.63 7.15 -1.04
CA PHE A 54 -4.80 6.58 -1.71
C PHE A 54 -4.50 6.14 -3.15
N GLU A 55 -3.72 6.94 -3.89
CA GLU A 55 -3.27 6.60 -5.24
C GLU A 55 -2.44 5.31 -5.26
N ILE A 56 -1.46 5.20 -4.35
CA ILE A 56 -0.61 4.00 -4.22
C ILE A 56 -1.47 2.79 -3.85
N GLY A 57 -2.39 2.95 -2.91
CA GLY A 57 -3.31 1.89 -2.48
C GLY A 57 -4.16 1.36 -3.63
N ILE A 58 -4.76 2.24 -4.43
CA ILE A 58 -5.55 1.85 -5.61
C ILE A 58 -4.66 1.18 -6.65
N ARG A 59 -3.48 1.75 -6.95
CA ARG A 59 -2.57 1.20 -7.96
C ARG A 59 -2.06 -0.19 -7.57
N ALA A 60 -1.80 -0.42 -6.28
CA ALA A 60 -1.42 -1.72 -5.75
C ALA A 60 -2.58 -2.73 -5.79
N ALA A 61 -3.81 -2.30 -5.51
CA ALA A 61 -5.00 -3.16 -5.53
C ALA A 61 -5.54 -3.45 -6.94
N ALA A 62 -5.30 -2.56 -7.90
CA ALA A 62 -5.82 -2.61 -9.27
C ALA A 62 -5.64 -3.97 -9.97
N PRO A 63 -4.44 -4.59 -10.04
CA PRO A 63 -4.25 -5.87 -10.73
C PRO A 63 -5.00 -7.02 -10.05
N LEU A 64 -5.14 -6.99 -8.72
CA LEU A 64 -5.87 -8.00 -7.99
C LEU A 64 -7.39 -7.85 -8.19
N ALA A 65 -7.87 -6.61 -8.14
CA ALA A 65 -9.27 -6.28 -8.35
C ALA A 65 -9.73 -6.65 -9.78
N THR A 66 -8.91 -6.36 -10.80
CA THR A 66 -9.24 -6.70 -12.19
C THR A 66 -9.29 -8.20 -12.41
N ALA A 67 -8.34 -8.96 -11.85
CA ALA A 67 -8.35 -10.42 -11.96
C ALA A 67 -9.56 -11.05 -11.24
N LEU A 68 -9.93 -10.54 -10.06
CA LEU A 68 -11.14 -10.98 -9.35
C LEU A 68 -12.41 -10.69 -10.14
N LEU A 69 -12.52 -9.48 -10.72
CA LEU A 69 -13.66 -9.11 -11.56
C LEU A 69 -13.77 -10.03 -12.78
N LEU A 70 -12.65 -10.29 -13.46
CA LEU A 70 -12.61 -11.20 -14.62
C LEU A 70 -13.00 -12.63 -14.23
N SER A 71 -12.48 -13.15 -13.12
CA SER A 71 -12.80 -14.49 -12.65
C SER A 71 -14.28 -14.63 -12.26
N ASN A 72 -14.86 -13.61 -11.61
CA ASN A 72 -16.29 -13.56 -11.32
C ASN A 72 -17.14 -13.48 -12.60
N LEU A 73 -16.68 -12.75 -13.62
CA LEU A 73 -17.36 -12.67 -14.90
C LEU A 73 -17.33 -14.01 -15.65
N VAL A 74 -16.20 -14.71 -15.63
CA VAL A 74 -16.06 -16.05 -16.24
C VAL A 74 -16.95 -17.07 -15.53
N THR A 75 -16.93 -17.11 -14.20
CA THR A 75 -17.77 -18.03 -13.43
C THR A 75 -19.27 -17.74 -13.59
N GLY A 76 -19.65 -16.46 -13.66
CA GLY A 76 -21.02 -16.04 -13.98
C GLY A 76 -21.48 -16.43 -15.39
N LEU A 77 -20.59 -16.36 -16.38
CA LEU A 77 -20.87 -16.81 -17.75
C LEU A 77 -21.03 -18.33 -17.81
N LEU A 78 -20.14 -19.08 -17.15
CA LEU A 78 -20.20 -20.54 -17.05
C LEU A 78 -21.49 -21.03 -16.38
N ALA A 79 -21.99 -20.28 -15.39
CA ALA A 79 -23.26 -20.57 -14.74
C ALA A 79 -24.45 -20.58 -15.71
N ARG A 80 -24.40 -19.73 -16.74
CA ARG A 80 -25.43 -19.67 -17.79
C ARG A 80 -25.28 -20.78 -18.83
N THR A 81 -24.05 -21.16 -19.19
CA THR A 81 -23.80 -22.14 -20.27
C THR A 81 -23.89 -23.59 -19.80
N LEU A 82 -23.50 -23.88 -18.55
CA LEU A 82 -23.47 -25.24 -18.00
C LEU A 82 -24.26 -25.31 -16.68
N PRO A 83 -25.61 -25.30 -16.73
CA PRO A 83 -26.48 -25.24 -15.55
C PRO A 83 -26.43 -26.50 -14.67
N GLN A 84 -25.86 -27.60 -15.18
CA GLN A 84 -25.71 -28.87 -14.45
C GLN A 84 -24.44 -28.93 -13.60
N LEU A 85 -23.48 -28.03 -13.83
CA LEU A 85 -22.27 -27.96 -13.04
C LEU A 85 -22.55 -27.26 -11.70
N ASN A 86 -21.96 -27.76 -10.61
CA ASN A 86 -21.98 -27.05 -9.34
C ASN A 86 -21.07 -25.80 -9.42
N VAL A 87 -21.65 -24.72 -9.94
CA VAL A 87 -20.97 -23.44 -10.18
C VAL A 87 -20.36 -22.88 -8.90
N LEU A 88 -20.98 -23.14 -7.74
CA LEU A 88 -20.43 -22.73 -6.45
C LEU A 88 -19.10 -23.44 -6.14
N ALA A 89 -19.02 -24.76 -6.35
CA ALA A 89 -17.79 -25.51 -6.11
C ALA A 89 -16.67 -25.14 -7.11
N ILE A 90 -17.02 -25.02 -8.39
CA ILE A 90 -16.04 -24.68 -9.43
C ILE A 90 -15.59 -23.22 -9.33
N GLY A 91 -16.52 -22.30 -9.10
CA GLY A 91 -16.22 -20.88 -8.95
C GLY A 91 -15.34 -20.60 -7.74
N PHE A 92 -15.58 -21.30 -6.63
CA PHE A 92 -14.70 -21.22 -5.46
C PHE A 92 -13.28 -21.72 -5.79
N ASN A 93 -13.15 -22.88 -6.44
CA ASN A 93 -11.85 -23.45 -6.80
C ASN A 93 -11.06 -22.54 -7.77
N ILE A 94 -11.71 -22.01 -8.80
CA ILE A 94 -11.08 -21.12 -9.79
C ILE A 94 -10.65 -19.80 -9.13
N ASN A 95 -11.56 -19.16 -8.37
CA ASN A 95 -11.23 -17.92 -7.66
C ASN A 95 -10.08 -18.13 -6.68
N ALA A 96 -10.08 -19.24 -5.94
CA ALA A 96 -9.01 -19.59 -5.01
C ALA A 96 -7.66 -19.74 -5.73
N MET A 97 -7.58 -20.49 -6.83
CA MET A 97 -6.34 -20.65 -7.60
C MET A 97 -5.85 -19.33 -8.19
N ALA A 98 -6.75 -18.51 -8.71
CA ALA A 98 -6.42 -17.18 -9.24
C ALA A 98 -5.84 -16.28 -8.13
N LEU A 99 -6.54 -16.15 -7.01
CA LEU A 99 -6.11 -15.37 -5.85
C LEU A 99 -4.75 -15.82 -5.32
N LEU A 100 -4.52 -17.14 -5.24
CA LEU A 100 -3.29 -17.70 -4.71
C LEU A 100 -2.10 -17.40 -5.64
N THR A 101 -2.31 -17.51 -6.95
CA THR A 101 -1.29 -17.16 -7.96
C THR A 101 -0.95 -15.66 -7.91
N LEU A 102 -1.97 -14.81 -7.83
CA LEU A 102 -1.80 -13.36 -7.71
C LEU A 102 -1.16 -12.95 -6.39
N LEU A 103 -1.42 -13.66 -5.30
CA LEU A 103 -0.77 -13.41 -4.01
C LEU A 103 0.73 -13.73 -4.09
N PHE A 104 1.13 -14.84 -4.73
CA PHE A 104 2.55 -15.15 -4.92
C PHE A 104 3.27 -14.10 -5.77
N LEU A 105 2.66 -13.67 -6.89
CA LEU A 105 3.20 -12.58 -7.71
C LEU A 105 3.22 -11.25 -6.96
N GLY A 106 2.17 -10.99 -6.16
CA GLY A 106 1.98 -9.78 -5.40
C GLY A 106 2.96 -9.62 -4.26
N LEU A 107 3.42 -10.70 -3.62
CA LEU A 107 4.41 -10.61 -2.54
C LEU A 107 5.71 -9.97 -3.02
N GLY A 108 6.20 -10.35 -4.19
CA GLY A 108 7.41 -9.74 -4.77
C GLY A 108 7.20 -8.29 -5.21
N SER A 109 6.04 -7.96 -5.79
CA SER A 109 5.74 -6.59 -6.19
C SER A 109 5.56 -5.67 -4.99
N VAL A 110 4.89 -6.14 -3.92
CA VAL A 110 4.68 -5.37 -2.69
C VAL A 110 6.00 -5.08 -2.00
N THR A 111 6.95 -6.02 -1.94
CA THR A 111 8.27 -5.75 -1.34
C THR A 111 9.02 -4.67 -2.10
N TRP A 112 8.95 -4.70 -3.43
CA TRP A 112 9.64 -3.74 -4.28
C TRP A 112 9.00 -2.35 -4.18
N VAL A 113 7.67 -2.27 -4.23
CA VAL A 113 6.91 -1.03 -4.03
C VAL A 113 7.17 -0.46 -2.63
N PHE A 114 7.13 -1.28 -1.59
CA PHE A 114 7.35 -0.83 -0.22
C PHE A 114 8.73 -0.20 -0.02
N GLN A 115 9.77 -0.74 -0.66
CA GLN A 115 11.10 -0.13 -0.62
C GLN A 115 11.15 1.22 -1.34
N GLN A 116 10.51 1.34 -2.50
CA GLN A 116 10.45 2.63 -3.22
C GLN A 116 9.71 3.68 -2.42
N GLU A 117 8.55 3.32 -1.88
CA GLU A 117 7.72 4.23 -1.11
C GLU A 117 8.40 4.66 0.20
N LEU A 118 9.10 3.74 0.88
CA LEU A 118 9.88 4.10 2.07
C LEU A 118 10.90 5.20 1.79
N VAL A 119 11.62 5.13 0.66
CA VAL A 119 12.62 6.14 0.29
C VAL A 119 11.95 7.49 0.00
N VAL A 120 10.83 7.48 -0.74
CA VAL A 120 10.06 8.70 -1.04
C VAL A 120 9.51 9.32 0.24
N TRP A 121 9.01 8.50 1.17
CA TRP A 121 8.49 8.96 2.45
C TRP A 121 9.55 9.56 3.35
N VAL A 122 10.73 8.93 3.44
CA VAL A 122 11.86 9.50 4.21
C VAL A 122 12.31 10.82 3.58
N ALA A 123 12.38 10.92 2.25
CA ALA A 123 12.69 12.17 1.57
C ALA A 123 11.63 13.25 1.84
N THR A 124 10.35 12.87 1.89
CA THR A 124 9.24 13.79 2.21
C THR A 124 9.31 14.27 3.66
N CYS A 125 9.57 13.37 4.61
CA CYS A 125 9.78 13.73 6.01
C CYS A 125 10.98 14.66 6.18
N HIS A 126 12.09 14.39 5.50
CA HIS A 126 13.25 15.29 5.51
C HIS A 126 12.87 16.66 4.92
N ARG A 127 12.13 16.72 3.81
CA ARG A 127 11.66 17.97 3.20
C ARG A 127 10.77 18.79 4.14
N ILE A 128 9.82 18.15 4.83
CA ILE A 128 8.95 18.79 5.83
C ILE A 128 9.77 19.27 7.03
N ALA A 129 10.74 18.47 7.47
CA ALA A 129 11.60 18.80 8.60
C ALA A 129 12.57 19.95 8.28
N THR A 130 13.18 20.00 7.09
CA THR A 130 14.13 21.07 6.73
C THR A 130 13.46 22.32 6.16
N GLY A 131 12.23 22.21 5.66
CA GLY A 131 11.49 23.33 5.04
C GLY A 131 12.15 23.87 3.78
N VAL A 132 12.99 23.06 3.12
CA VAL A 132 13.67 23.37 1.85
C VAL A 132 13.14 22.39 0.81
N PRO A 133 12.72 22.85 -0.39
CA PRO A 133 12.12 22.00 -1.42
C PRO A 133 13.02 20.84 -1.88
#